data_AF-A0A922YV34-F1
#
_entry.id   AF-A0A922YV34-F1
#
_cell.length_a   1.000
_cell.length_b   1.000
_cell.length_c   1.000
_cell.angle_alpha   90.00
_cell.angle_beta   90.00
_cell.angle_gamma   90.00
#
_symmetry.space_group_name_H-M   'P 1'
#
loop_
_entity.id
_entity.type
_entity.pdbx_description
1 polymer ?
#
loop_
_entity_poly.entity_id
_entity_poly.type
_entity_poly.pdbx_seq_one_letter_code
_entity_poly.pdbx_strand_id
1 'polypeptide(L)'
;GELARIIFHELAHQVVYVKNDTMFNESFATAVERLGGTRWLAQRADEKAKAEYTAYDARRREFRALTLTARARLHAIYTDPSLDDAAKRQQKAVAMALFRQEYENTKQRWGGFAGYDAWVARANNATFATQAAYDELVPGFEALFEREEHDFARFYDAVRALGKQPKDERHEKLRRMAVPVENTAELSTDSYR
;
A
#
# COMPACT_ATOMS: atom_id res chain seq x y z
N GLY A 1 -6.88 -12.68 14.52
CA GLY A 1 -7.16 -11.34 13.93
C GLY A 1 -7.54 -11.32 12.44
N GLU A 2 -7.36 -12.41 11.68
CA GLU A 2 -7.54 -12.42 10.23
C GLU A 2 -9.00 -12.26 9.75
N LEU A 3 -9.96 -12.82 10.48
CA LEU A 3 -11.38 -12.68 10.15
C LEU A 3 -11.88 -11.23 10.30
N ALA A 4 -11.54 -10.56 11.40
CA ALA A 4 -11.93 -9.16 11.63
C ALA A 4 -11.39 -8.24 10.52
N ARG A 5 -10.16 -8.50 10.07
CA ARG A 5 -9.49 -7.80 8.98
C ARG A 5 -10.25 -7.91 7.65
N ILE A 6 -10.56 -9.14 7.23
CA ILE A 6 -11.34 -9.39 6.00
C ILE A 6 -12.72 -8.75 6.11
N ILE A 7 -13.36 -8.85 7.28
CA ILE A 7 -14.67 -8.20 7.51
C ILE A 7 -14.56 -6.69 7.30
N PHE A 8 -13.54 -6.02 7.83
CA PHE A 8 -13.36 -4.58 7.61
C PHE A 8 -13.11 -4.24 6.14
N HIS A 9 -12.31 -5.03 5.42
CA HIS A 9 -12.05 -4.83 3.99
C HIS A 9 -13.34 -4.94 3.16
N GLU A 10 -14.12 -5.99 3.38
CA GLU A 10 -15.38 -6.21 2.65
C GLU A 10 -16.46 -5.18 3.03
N LEU A 11 -16.56 -4.82 4.31
CA LEU A 11 -17.49 -3.77 4.75
C LEU A 11 -17.10 -2.40 4.17
N ALA A 12 -15.81 -2.10 4.03
CA ALA A 12 -15.37 -0.84 3.44
C ALA A 12 -15.90 -0.69 2.01
N HIS A 13 -15.83 -1.75 1.19
CA HIS A 13 -16.41 -1.75 -0.15
C HIS A 13 -17.92 -1.46 -0.15
N GLN A 14 -18.65 -1.85 0.89
CA GLN A 14 -20.08 -1.52 1.04
C GLN A 14 -20.30 -0.05 1.43
N VAL A 15 -19.35 0.57 2.13
CA VAL A 15 -19.43 1.97 2.55
C VAL A 15 -19.14 2.89 1.37
N VAL A 16 -18.01 2.71 0.67
CA VAL A 16 -17.67 3.49 -0.53
C VAL A 16 -17.14 2.58 -1.62
N TYR A 17 -17.70 2.74 -2.82
CA TYR A 17 -17.23 2.11 -4.03
C TYR A 17 -17.33 3.07 -5.21
N VAL A 18 -16.23 3.20 -5.97
CA VAL A 18 -16.15 4.03 -7.17
C VAL A 18 -16.01 3.12 -8.39
N LYS A 19 -16.97 3.22 -9.32
CA LYS A 19 -17.00 2.39 -10.52
C LYS A 19 -15.74 2.62 -11.38
N ASN A 20 -15.18 1.52 -11.91
CA ASN A 20 -14.00 1.50 -12.79
C ASN A 20 -12.70 2.07 -12.17
N ASP A 21 -12.59 2.02 -10.84
CA ASP A 21 -11.38 2.48 -10.14
C ASP A 21 -10.92 1.51 -9.05
N THR A 22 -10.41 0.36 -9.48
CA THR A 22 -9.87 -0.69 -8.61
C THR A 22 -8.79 -0.17 -7.66
N MET A 23 -7.87 0.68 -8.14
CA MET A 23 -6.81 1.26 -7.30
C MET A 23 -7.41 2.03 -6.12
N PHE A 24 -8.37 2.92 -6.37
CA PHE A 24 -9.04 3.68 -5.32
C PHE A 24 -9.78 2.78 -4.33
N ASN A 25 -10.61 1.86 -4.83
CA ASN A 25 -11.47 1.02 -3.98
C ASN A 25 -10.64 0.10 -3.08
N GLU A 26 -9.62 -0.54 -3.65
CA GLU A 26 -8.81 -1.49 -2.91
C GLU A 26 -7.87 -0.78 -1.93
N SER A 27 -7.28 0.35 -2.31
CA SER A 27 -6.51 1.17 -1.36
C SER A 27 -7.39 1.73 -0.23
N PHE A 28 -8.64 2.11 -0.52
CA PHE A 28 -9.58 2.56 0.50
C PHE A 28 -9.93 1.42 1.48
N ALA A 29 -10.36 0.27 0.96
CA ALA A 29 -10.72 -0.89 1.79
C ALA A 29 -9.55 -1.35 2.65
N THR A 30 -8.36 -1.33 2.06
CA THR A 30 -7.09 -1.61 2.73
C THR A 30 -6.75 -0.61 3.84
N ALA A 31 -7.04 0.68 3.65
CA ALA A 31 -6.83 1.69 4.69
C ALA A 31 -7.82 1.50 5.84
N VAL A 32 -9.10 1.28 5.54
CA VAL A 32 -10.14 1.00 6.56
C VAL A 32 -9.82 -0.26 7.35
N GLU A 33 -9.32 -1.30 6.69
CA GLU A 33 -8.83 -2.52 7.33
C GLU A 33 -7.78 -2.20 8.40
N ARG A 34 -6.78 -1.37 8.10
CA ARG A 34 -5.69 -1.02 9.01
C ARG A 34 -6.14 -0.14 10.17
N LEU A 35 -6.94 0.88 9.85
CA LEU A 35 -7.46 1.84 10.82
C LEU A 35 -8.46 1.15 11.78
N GLY A 36 -9.39 0.39 11.22
CA GLY A 36 -10.39 -0.40 11.96
C GLY A 36 -9.75 -1.53 12.76
N GLY A 37 -8.77 -2.22 12.18
CA GLY A 37 -7.97 -3.24 12.85
C GLY A 37 -7.25 -2.70 14.08
N THR A 38 -6.53 -1.58 13.94
CA THR A 38 -5.84 -0.90 15.05
C THR A 38 -6.81 -0.52 16.18
N ARG A 39 -7.94 0.11 15.84
CA ARG A 39 -8.94 0.52 16.83
C ARG A 39 -9.59 -0.68 17.52
N TRP A 40 -9.91 -1.74 16.79
CA TRP A 40 -10.47 -2.96 17.36
C TRP A 40 -9.47 -3.66 18.30
N LEU A 41 -8.19 -3.75 17.90
CA LEU A 41 -7.13 -4.32 18.72
C LEU A 41 -6.93 -3.55 20.03
N ALA A 42 -6.99 -2.22 19.98
CA ALA A 42 -6.87 -1.38 21.16
C ALA A 42 -8.02 -1.58 22.17
N GLN A 43 -9.22 -1.92 21.70
CA GLN A 43 -10.43 -1.94 22.53
C GLN A 43 -10.89 -3.34 22.94
N ARG A 44 -10.60 -4.37 22.15
CA ARG A 44 -11.30 -5.66 22.23
C ARG A 44 -10.42 -6.90 22.11
N ALA A 45 -9.17 -6.76 21.69
CA ALA A 45 -8.32 -7.92 21.40
C ALA A 45 -7.51 -8.39 22.61
N ASP A 46 -7.44 -9.72 22.76
CA ASP A 46 -6.45 -10.34 23.64
C ASP A 46 -5.03 -10.20 23.08
N GLU A 47 -4.02 -10.46 23.93
CA GLU A 47 -2.61 -10.35 23.55
C GLU A 47 -2.23 -11.24 22.37
N LYS A 48 -2.90 -12.40 22.24
CA LYS A 48 -2.70 -13.32 21.11
C LYS A 48 -3.15 -12.67 19.80
N ALA A 49 -4.34 -12.08 19.76
CA ALA A 49 -4.87 -11.42 18.58
C ALA A 49 -4.05 -10.18 18.18
N LYS A 50 -3.49 -9.45 19.16
CA LYS A 50 -2.53 -8.36 18.90
C LYS A 50 -1.24 -8.89 18.27
N ALA A 51 -0.64 -9.94 18.83
CA ALA A 51 0.58 -10.55 18.29
C ALA A 51 0.38 -11.10 16.87
N GLU A 52 -0.75 -11.78 16.62
CA GLU A 52 -1.11 -12.28 15.28
C GLU A 52 -1.23 -11.14 14.26
N TYR A 53 -1.89 -10.04 14.63
CA TYR A 53 -2.04 -8.89 13.74
C TYR A 53 -0.70 -8.22 13.46
N THR A 54 0.12 -7.98 14.49
CA THR A 54 1.46 -7.40 14.32
C THR A 54 2.32 -8.25 13.40
N ALA A 55 2.31 -9.58 13.55
CA ALA A 55 3.03 -10.49 12.67
C ALA A 55 2.48 -10.49 11.24
N TYR A 56 1.15 -10.42 11.07
CA TYR A 56 0.52 -10.30 9.76
C TYR A 56 0.91 -8.99 9.05
N ASP A 57 0.77 -7.86 9.74
CA ASP A 57 1.02 -6.53 9.21
C ASP A 57 2.51 -6.32 8.88
N ALA A 58 3.42 -6.85 9.71
CA ALA A 58 4.85 -6.90 9.40
C ALA A 58 5.13 -7.67 8.11
N ARG A 59 4.60 -8.89 7.94
CA ARG A 59 4.77 -9.70 6.72
C ARG A 59 4.24 -8.98 5.50
N ARG A 60 3.07 -8.35 5.60
CA ARG A 60 2.44 -7.59 4.52
C ARG A 60 3.31 -6.40 4.10
N ARG A 61 3.82 -5.61 5.06
CA ARG A 61 4.73 -4.49 4.75
C ARG A 61 6.02 -4.96 4.07
N GLU A 62 6.65 -6.01 4.59
CA GLU A 62 7.88 -6.55 4.02
C GLU A 62 7.66 -7.10 2.60
N PHE A 63 6.56 -7.83 2.37
CA PHE A 63 6.20 -8.32 1.03
C PHE A 63 5.95 -7.16 0.05
N ARG A 64 5.27 -6.10 0.51
CA ARG A 64 5.07 -4.88 -0.29
C ARG A 64 6.41 -4.23 -0.67
N ALA A 65 7.31 -4.05 0.30
CA ALA A 65 8.63 -3.48 0.04
C ALA A 65 9.42 -4.30 -0.98
N LEU A 66 9.38 -5.64 -0.86
CA LEU A 66 10.02 -6.56 -1.79
C LEU A 66 9.47 -6.42 -3.22
N THR A 67 8.14 -6.38 -3.38
CA THR A 67 7.51 -6.25 -4.69
C THR A 67 7.73 -4.88 -5.34
N LEU A 68 7.73 -3.80 -4.55
CA LEU A 68 8.10 -2.45 -5.02
C LEU A 68 9.55 -2.40 -5.51
N THR A 69 10.46 -3.04 -4.78
CA THR A 69 11.88 -3.10 -5.14
C THR A 69 12.09 -3.85 -6.46
N ALA A 70 11.42 -5.00 -6.62
CA ALA A 70 11.44 -5.76 -7.87
C ALA A 70 10.87 -4.95 -9.05
N ARG A 71 9.76 -4.23 -8.84
CA ARG A 71 9.18 -3.34 -9.86
C ARG A 71 10.16 -2.24 -10.27
N ALA A 72 10.82 -1.58 -9.33
CA ALA A 72 11.79 -0.53 -9.61
C ALA A 72 12.97 -1.04 -10.44
N ARG A 73 13.51 -2.23 -10.11
CA ARG A 73 14.56 -2.90 -10.88
C ARG A 73 14.11 -3.21 -12.32
N LEU A 74 12.91 -3.78 -12.48
CA LEU A 74 12.36 -4.08 -13.80
C LEU A 74 12.14 -2.80 -14.62
N HIS A 75 11.61 -1.74 -14.00
CA HIS A 75 11.43 -0.45 -14.66
C HIS A 75 12.76 0.08 -15.20
N ALA A 76 13.82 0.11 -14.37
CA ALA A 76 15.14 0.55 -14.77
C ALA A 76 15.67 -0.22 -15.99
N ILE A 77 15.55 -1.56 -16.00
CA ILE A 77 15.96 -2.42 -17.12
C ILE A 77 15.23 -2.03 -18.41
N TYR A 78 13.92 -1.80 -18.35
CA TYR A 78 13.14 -1.51 -19.54
C TYR A 78 13.32 -0.08 -20.06
N THR A 79 13.59 0.88 -19.18
CA THR A 79 13.84 2.29 -19.54
C THR A 79 15.27 2.58 -19.95
N ASP A 80 16.21 1.65 -19.73
CA ASP A 80 17.59 1.82 -20.15
C ASP A 80 17.70 1.81 -21.69
N PRO A 81 18.16 2.91 -22.32
CA PRO A 81 18.29 3.01 -23.77
C PRO A 81 19.56 2.29 -24.29
N SER A 82 20.50 1.92 -23.42
CA SER A 82 21.75 1.24 -23.80
C SER A 82 21.57 -0.27 -23.99
N LEU A 83 20.47 -0.84 -23.50
CA LEU A 83 20.18 -2.26 -23.59
C LEU A 83 19.32 -2.57 -24.81
N ASP A 84 19.75 -3.55 -25.60
CA ASP A 84 18.89 -4.17 -26.61
C ASP A 84 17.88 -5.13 -25.97
N ASP A 85 16.95 -5.65 -26.79
CA ASP A 85 15.90 -6.54 -26.30
C ASP A 85 16.44 -7.87 -25.73
N ALA A 86 17.57 -8.37 -26.24
CA ALA A 86 18.18 -9.60 -25.75
C ALA A 86 18.76 -9.39 -24.35
N ALA A 87 19.51 -8.31 -24.15
CA ALA A 87 20.06 -7.88 -22.87
C ALA A 87 18.94 -7.59 -21.86
N LYS A 88 17.87 -6.89 -22.26
CA LYS A 88 16.69 -6.65 -21.40
C LYS A 88 16.06 -7.96 -20.93
N ARG A 89 15.90 -8.95 -21.82
CA ARG A 89 15.36 -10.28 -21.45
C ARG A 89 16.28 -11.01 -20.46
N GLN A 90 17.59 -10.96 -20.67
CA GLN A 90 18.56 -11.60 -19.78
C GLN A 90 18.55 -10.94 -18.40
N GLN A 91 18.65 -9.62 -18.33
CA GLN A 91 18.63 -8.88 -17.06
C GLN A 91 17.30 -9.04 -16.32
N LYS A 92 16.17 -9.08 -17.04
CA LYS A 92 14.86 -9.40 -16.45
C LYS A 92 14.88 -10.77 -15.76
N ALA A 93 15.44 -11.80 -16.41
CA ALA A 93 15.51 -13.13 -15.82
C ALA A 93 16.32 -13.12 -14.51
N VAL A 94 17.44 -12.41 -14.49
CA VAL A 94 18.28 -12.21 -13.28
C VAL A 94 17.50 -11.48 -12.19
N ALA A 95 16.83 -10.37 -12.51
CA ALA A 95 16.04 -9.60 -11.54
C ALA A 95 14.89 -10.44 -10.94
N MET A 96 14.23 -11.27 -11.75
CA MET A 96 13.18 -12.17 -11.29
C MET A 96 13.72 -13.31 -10.43
N ALA A 97 14.92 -13.82 -10.70
CA ALA A 97 15.57 -14.81 -9.85
C ALA A 97 15.95 -14.21 -8.49
N LEU A 98 16.51 -13.00 -8.49
CA LEU A 98 16.85 -12.26 -7.26
C LEU A 98 15.60 -12.00 -6.40
N PHE A 99 14.50 -11.53 -7.01
CA PHE A 99 13.24 -11.33 -6.29
C PHE A 99 12.76 -12.60 -5.58
N ARG A 100 12.83 -13.77 -6.24
CA ARG A 100 12.43 -15.05 -5.64
C ARG A 100 13.37 -15.46 -4.50
N GLN A 101 14.67 -15.22 -4.65
CA GLN A 101 15.64 -15.49 -3.59
C GLN A 101 15.41 -14.60 -2.36
N GLU A 102 15.20 -13.30 -2.56
CA GLU A 102 14.89 -12.34 -1.49
C GLU A 102 13.57 -12.68 -0.79
N TYR A 103 12.58 -13.19 -1.54
CA TYR A 103 11.35 -13.72 -0.97
C TYR A 103 11.61 -14.93 -0.06
N GLU A 104 12.36 -15.93 -0.50
CA GLU A 104 12.65 -17.12 0.32
C GLU A 104 13.40 -16.76 1.60
N ASN A 105 14.38 -15.85 1.52
CA ASN A 105 15.09 -15.35 2.71
C ASN A 105 14.13 -14.64 3.68
N THR A 106 13.20 -13.86 3.14
CA THR A 106 12.19 -13.15 3.92
C THR A 106 11.21 -14.14 4.57
N LYS A 107 10.77 -15.16 3.83
CA LYS A 107 9.90 -16.23 4.33
C LYS A 107 10.53 -17.02 5.49
N GLN A 108 11.85 -17.22 5.47
CA GLN A 108 12.56 -17.82 6.62
C GLN A 108 12.41 -16.96 7.89
N ARG A 109 12.54 -15.63 7.77
CA ARG A 109 12.32 -14.69 8.90
C ARG A 109 10.88 -14.71 9.41
N TRP A 110 9.92 -15.07 8.56
CA TRP A 110 8.52 -15.22 8.92
C TRP A 110 8.16 -16.59 9.52
N GLY A 111 9.16 -17.43 9.81
CA GLY A 111 8.92 -18.79 10.31
C GLY A 111 8.35 -19.75 9.26
N GLY A 112 8.65 -19.51 7.98
CA GLY A 112 8.21 -20.37 6.87
C GLY A 112 6.82 -20.07 6.33
N PHE A 113 6.20 -18.93 6.70
CA PHE A 113 4.88 -18.56 6.22
C PHE A 113 4.79 -18.52 4.69
N ALA A 114 3.96 -19.38 4.11
CA ALA A 114 3.85 -19.62 2.67
C ALA A 114 2.72 -18.85 1.96
N GLY A 115 2.10 -17.87 2.63
CA GLY A 115 0.88 -17.21 2.11
C GLY A 115 1.04 -16.46 0.79
N TYR A 116 2.26 -16.15 0.36
CA TYR A 116 2.55 -15.49 -0.92
C TYR A 116 3.19 -16.42 -1.96
N ASP A 117 3.44 -17.70 -1.65
CA ASP A 117 4.19 -18.62 -2.53
C ASP A 117 3.55 -18.72 -3.92
N ALA A 118 2.22 -18.90 -3.98
CA ALA A 118 1.50 -19.03 -5.24
C ALA A 118 1.59 -17.75 -6.10
N TRP A 119 1.58 -16.58 -5.46
CA TRP A 119 1.74 -15.30 -6.14
C TRP A 119 3.16 -15.14 -6.67
N VAL A 120 4.17 -15.42 -5.84
CA VAL A 120 5.60 -15.30 -6.18
C VAL A 120 5.97 -16.25 -7.33
N ALA A 121 5.42 -17.47 -7.32
CA ALA A 121 5.62 -18.44 -8.38
C ALA A 121 5.13 -17.92 -9.75
N ARG A 122 4.00 -17.19 -9.76
CA ARG A 122 3.36 -16.66 -10.98
C ARG A 122 3.80 -15.23 -11.34
N ALA A 123 4.63 -14.61 -10.50
CA ALA A 123 4.98 -13.20 -10.63
C ALA A 123 5.65 -12.88 -11.98
N ASN A 124 5.20 -11.80 -12.61
CA ASN A 124 5.70 -11.26 -13.86
C ASN A 124 5.45 -9.74 -13.91
N ASN A 125 5.87 -9.07 -14.99
CA ASN A 125 5.73 -7.61 -15.11
C ASN A 125 4.30 -7.11 -14.86
N ALA A 126 3.28 -7.84 -15.35
CA ALA A 126 1.89 -7.46 -15.16
C ALA A 126 1.44 -7.62 -13.70
N THR A 127 1.88 -8.66 -13.00
CA THR A 127 1.54 -8.85 -11.58
C THR A 127 2.15 -7.78 -10.68
N PHE A 128 3.36 -7.29 -10.99
CA PHE A 128 3.96 -6.17 -10.26
C PHE A 128 3.22 -4.85 -10.53
N ALA A 129 2.74 -4.64 -11.75
CA ALA A 129 1.93 -3.48 -12.08
C ALA A 129 0.58 -3.50 -11.35
N THR A 130 -0.08 -4.66 -11.27
CA THR A 130 -1.35 -4.77 -10.52
C THR A 130 -1.14 -4.66 -9.02
N GLN A 131 -0.18 -5.36 -8.42
CA GLN A 131 0.06 -5.33 -6.96
C GLN A 131 0.31 -3.92 -6.43
N ALA A 132 1.11 -3.12 -7.15
CA ALA A 132 1.41 -1.77 -6.73
C ALA A 132 0.17 -0.88 -6.68
N ALA A 133 -0.83 -1.13 -7.54
CA ALA A 133 -2.07 -0.38 -7.55
C ALA A 133 -2.96 -0.65 -6.33
N TYR A 134 -2.81 -1.79 -5.64
CA TYR A 134 -3.65 -2.09 -4.46
C TYR A 134 -3.28 -1.22 -3.25
N ASP A 135 -2.00 -0.91 -3.07
CA ASP A 135 -1.52 -0.17 -1.89
C ASP A 135 -1.11 1.30 -2.20
N GLU A 136 -1.18 1.74 -3.46
CA GLU A 136 -0.61 3.03 -3.89
C GLU A 136 -1.20 4.22 -3.12
N LEU A 137 -2.51 4.24 -2.91
CA LEU A 137 -3.22 5.38 -2.32
C LEU A 137 -3.47 5.22 -0.82
N VAL A 138 -3.10 4.07 -0.22
CA VAL A 138 -3.32 3.78 1.20
C VAL A 138 -2.75 4.87 2.12
N PRO A 139 -1.49 5.34 1.94
CA PRO A 139 -0.96 6.39 2.82
C PRO A 139 -1.74 7.72 2.71
N GLY A 140 -2.32 8.01 1.54
CA GLY A 140 -3.18 9.19 1.34
C GLY A 140 -4.49 9.08 2.11
N PHE A 141 -5.08 7.88 2.17
CA PHE A 141 -6.27 7.62 2.99
C PHE A 141 -5.95 7.66 4.49
N GLU A 142 -4.82 7.11 4.92
CA GLU A 142 -4.37 7.19 6.31
C GLU A 142 -4.16 8.66 6.73
N ALA A 143 -3.49 9.47 5.90
CA ALA A 143 -3.33 10.91 6.15
C ALA A 143 -4.66 11.68 6.14
N LEU A 144 -5.62 11.29 5.28
CA LEU A 144 -6.96 11.85 5.30
C LEU A 144 -7.67 11.54 6.63
N PHE A 145 -7.53 10.33 7.17
CA PHE A 145 -8.12 9.97 8.46
C PHE A 145 -7.54 10.78 9.62
N GLU A 146 -6.22 11.01 9.62
CA GLU A 146 -5.54 11.90 10.58
C GLU A 146 -6.11 13.33 10.49
N ARG A 147 -6.26 13.86 9.27
CA ARG A 147 -6.85 15.19 9.04
C ARG A 147 -8.29 15.30 9.54
N GLU A 148 -9.05 14.21 9.45
CA GLU A 148 -10.42 14.14 9.97
C GLU A 148 -10.48 13.75 11.46
N GLU A 149 -9.38 13.97 12.20
CA GLU A 149 -9.28 13.83 13.66
C GLU A 149 -9.65 12.43 14.16
N HIS A 150 -9.29 11.41 13.38
CA HIS A 150 -9.58 10.00 13.65
C HIS A 150 -11.09 9.67 13.75
N ASP A 151 -11.95 10.52 13.17
CA ASP A 151 -13.39 10.31 13.09
C ASP A 151 -13.76 9.55 11.81
N PHE A 152 -14.27 8.33 11.96
CA PHE A 152 -14.65 7.49 10.83
C PHE A 152 -15.82 8.03 10.02
N ALA A 153 -16.79 8.73 10.64
CA ALA A 153 -17.93 9.27 9.92
C ALA A 153 -17.47 10.41 9.00
N ARG A 154 -16.69 11.35 9.53
CA ARG A 154 -16.08 12.43 8.74
C ARG A 154 -15.15 11.91 7.66
N PHE A 155 -14.32 10.92 7.98
CA PHE A 155 -13.46 10.26 7.02
C PHE A 155 -14.25 9.64 5.86
N TYR A 156 -15.31 8.89 6.15
CA TYR A 156 -16.15 8.30 5.09
C TYR A 156 -16.83 9.36 4.23
N ASP A 157 -17.30 10.46 4.81
CA ASP A 157 -17.87 11.57 4.04
C ASP A 157 -16.83 12.23 3.14
N ALA A 158 -15.61 12.43 3.63
CA ALA A 158 -14.49 12.93 2.83
C ALA A 158 -14.11 11.98 1.69
N VAL A 159 -14.09 10.66 1.93
CA VAL A 159 -13.83 9.65 0.90
C VAL A 159 -14.96 9.62 -0.14
N ARG A 160 -16.23 9.71 0.27
CA ARG A 160 -17.36 9.85 -0.68
C ARG A 160 -17.23 11.10 -1.54
N ALA A 161 -16.78 12.22 -0.96
CA ALA A 161 -16.54 13.45 -1.70
C ALA A 161 -15.39 13.28 -2.72
N LEU A 162 -14.29 12.62 -2.34
CA LEU A 162 -13.20 12.27 -3.28
C LEU A 162 -13.69 11.37 -4.42
N GLY A 163 -14.53 10.38 -4.12
CA GLY A 163 -15.05 9.45 -5.12
C GLY A 163 -15.89 10.11 -6.23
N LYS A 164 -16.44 11.30 -5.98
CA LYS A 164 -17.19 12.11 -6.97
C LYS A 164 -16.30 12.93 -7.91
N GLN A 165 -15.01 13.06 -7.61
CA GLN A 165 -14.07 13.84 -8.42
C GLN A 165 -13.58 13.03 -9.63
N PRO A 166 -13.05 13.68 -10.69
CA PRO A 166 -12.36 12.99 -11.78
C PRO A 166 -11.24 12.07 -11.26
N LYS A 167 -11.03 10.95 -11.93
CA LYS A 167 -10.13 9.88 -11.46
C LYS A 167 -8.72 10.37 -11.16
N ASP A 168 -8.13 11.09 -12.10
CA ASP A 168 -6.76 11.54 -11.97
C ASP A 168 -6.63 12.59 -10.85
N GLU A 169 -7.62 13.46 -10.68
CA GLU A 169 -7.65 14.48 -9.62
C GLU A 169 -7.71 13.86 -8.22
N ARG A 170 -8.59 12.88 -7.99
CA ARG A 170 -8.69 12.21 -6.67
C ARG A 170 -7.44 11.41 -6.34
N HIS A 171 -6.87 10.71 -7.33
CA HIS A 171 -5.63 9.95 -7.13
C HIS A 171 -4.48 10.87 -6.77
N GLU A 172 -4.31 11.96 -7.52
CA GLU A 172 -3.28 12.94 -7.26
C GLU A 172 -3.44 13.62 -5.89
N LYS A 173 -4.69 13.93 -5.50
CA LYS A 173 -4.97 14.48 -4.17
C LYS A 173 -4.56 13.52 -3.04
N LEU A 174 -4.84 12.23 -3.18
CA LEU A 174 -4.42 11.21 -2.22
C LEU A 174 -2.89 11.03 -2.21
N ARG A 175 -2.22 11.05 -3.37
CA ARG A 175 -0.75 11.01 -3.44
C ARG A 175 -0.11 12.20 -2.74
N ARG A 176 -0.66 13.41 -2.90
CA ARG A 176 -0.17 14.60 -2.20
C ARG A 176 -0.36 14.53 -0.69
N MET A 177 -1.47 13.94 -0.22
CA MET A 177 -1.71 13.74 1.22
C MET A 177 -0.73 12.73 1.84
N ALA A 178 -0.25 11.76 1.06
CA ALA A 178 0.71 10.75 1.52
C ALA A 178 2.09 11.33 1.88
N VAL A 179 2.43 12.49 1.33
CA VAL A 179 3.67 13.20 1.67
C VAL A 179 3.35 14.07 2.89
N PRO A 180 4.08 13.94 4.02
CA PRO A 180 3.95 14.91 5.11
C PRO A 180 4.23 16.28 4.52
N VAL A 181 3.30 17.22 4.66
CA VAL A 181 3.57 18.61 4.31
C VAL A 181 4.64 19.06 5.30
N GLU A 182 5.91 19.03 4.89
CA GLU A 182 6.96 19.75 5.59
C GLU A 182 6.48 21.18 5.74
N ASN A 183 6.45 21.64 6.98
CA ASN A 183 5.93 22.93 7.40
C ASN A 183 6.57 24.05 6.56
N THR A 184 5.87 24.53 5.53
CA THR A 184 6.20 25.81 4.86
C THR A 184 5.75 26.94 5.78
N ALA A 185 6.46 27.12 6.88
CA ALA A 185 6.24 28.17 7.84
C ALA A 185 7.58 28.58 8.48
N GLU A 186 8.55 29.00 7.67
CA GLU A 186 9.74 29.69 8.18
C GLU A 186 10.45 30.53 7.11
N LEU A 187 9.70 31.36 6.38
CA LEU A 187 10.26 32.53 5.70
C LEU A 187 9.25 33.67 5.75
N SER A 188 9.03 34.21 6.95
CA SER A 188 8.49 35.57 7.09
C SER A 188 9.24 36.28 8.21
N THR A 189 10.01 37.28 7.77
CA THR A 189 10.28 38.56 8.45
C THR A 189 10.88 38.50 9.85
N ASP A 190 12.18 38.80 9.93
CA ASP A 190 12.62 39.75 10.95
C ASP A 190 13.69 40.70 10.41
N SER A 191 13.20 41.86 9.97
CA SER A 191 13.95 43.10 9.99
C SER A 191 13.80 43.70 11.40
N TYR A 192 14.88 43.75 12.19
CA TYR A 192 15.27 44.86 13.08
C TYR A 192 16.38 44.41 14.04
N ARG A 193 17.64 44.70 13.72
CA ARG A 193 18.62 45.45 14.54
C ARG A 193 19.98 45.46 13.88
#